data_AF-A0A0R2EWR5-F1
#
_entry.id   AF-A0A0R2EWR5-F1
#
_cell.length_a   1.000
_cell.length_b   1.000
_cell.length_c   1.000
_cell.angle_alpha   90.00
_cell.angle_beta   90.00
_cell.angle_gamma   90.00
#
_symmetry.space_group_name_H-M   'P 1'
#
loop_
_entity.id
_entity.type
_entity.pdbx_description
1 polymer ?
#
loop_
_entity_poly.entity_id
_entity_poly.type
_entity_poly.pdbx_seq_one_letter_code
_entity_poly.pdbx_strand_id
1 'polypeptide(L)'
;MAMSQATASMKVGDTKKVTAKATPDDADDATAVNGAITYASSDDTIATVAADGTITAVAEGTANITATSGDFTATVKVTVAAAS
;
A
#
# COMPACT_ATOMS: atom_id res chain seq x y z
N MET A 1 -5.11 12.08 -1.39
CA MET A 1 -5.06 10.75 -0.75
C MET A 1 -3.98 10.72 0.30
N ALA A 2 -4.14 9.95 1.37
CA ALA A 2 -3.08 9.66 2.32
C ALA A 2 -3.06 8.16 2.65
N MET A 3 -1.88 7.56 2.69
CA MET A 3 -1.68 6.24 3.27
C MET A 3 -1.59 6.37 4.80
N SER A 4 -2.03 5.34 5.53
CA SER A 4 -1.85 5.29 6.99
C SER A 4 -0.37 5.38 7.42
N GLN A 5 0.54 5.06 6.50
CA GLN A 5 1.99 5.09 6.68
C GLN A 5 2.62 5.56 5.37
N ALA A 6 3.70 6.34 5.41
CA ALA A 6 4.48 6.66 4.19
C ALA A 6 5.58 5.61 3.93
N THR A 7 6.03 4.94 4.99
CA THR A 7 7.04 3.89 4.95
C THR A 7 6.62 2.73 5.85
N ALA A 8 6.97 1.50 5.46
CA ALA A 8 6.71 0.29 6.22
C ALA A 8 8.00 -0.53 6.28
N SER A 9 8.46 -0.83 7.49
CA SER A 9 9.59 -1.73 7.71
C SER A 9 9.04 -3.10 8.12
N MET A 10 9.43 -4.15 7.40
CA MET A 10 8.93 -5.51 7.58
C MET A 10 10.08 -6.51 7.49
N LYS A 11 9.92 -7.70 8.05
CA LYS A 11 10.84 -8.83 7.80
C LYS A 11 10.26 -9.74 6.73
N VAL A 12 11.11 -10.50 6.05
CA VAL A 12 10.67 -11.54 5.11
C VAL A 12 9.65 -12.46 5.79
N GLY A 13 8.48 -12.65 5.17
CA GLY A 13 7.37 -13.42 5.70
C GLY A 13 6.35 -12.63 6.54
N ASP A 14 6.65 -11.38 6.92
CA ASP A 14 5.66 -10.55 7.61
C ASP A 14 4.54 -10.13 6.66
N THR A 15 3.35 -9.94 7.24
CA THR A 15 2.21 -9.30 6.58
C THR A 15 1.83 -8.03 7.31
N LYS A 16 1.55 -6.96 6.57
CA LYS A 16 1.11 -5.68 7.15
C LYS A 16 0.02 -5.07 6.30
N LYS A 17 -1.11 -4.76 6.95
CA LYS A 17 -2.21 -4.08 6.29
C LYS A 17 -1.95 -2.58 6.24
N VAL A 18 -1.99 -2.01 5.03
CA VAL A 18 -2.04 -0.57 4.83
C VAL A 18 -3.45 -0.18 4.43
N THR A 19 -3.95 0.88 5.04
CA THR A 19 -5.21 1.49 4.64
C THR A 19 -4.88 2.81 3.97
N ALA A 20 -5.28 2.95 2.72
CA ALA A 20 -5.24 4.23 2.05
C ALA A 20 -6.59 4.89 2.26
N LYS A 21 -6.58 6.15 2.69
CA LYS A 21 -7.79 6.94 2.82
C LYS A 21 -7.71 8.11 1.86
N ALA A 22 -8.64 8.15 0.92
CA ALA A 22 -8.92 9.37 0.21
C ALA A 22 -9.75 10.27 1.15
N THR A 23 -9.24 11.46 1.44
CA THR A 23 -10.04 12.60 1.91
C THR A 23 -10.28 13.50 0.71
N PRO A 24 -11.28 13.19 -0.13
CA PRO A 24 -11.72 14.16 -1.11
C PRO A 24 -12.56 15.21 -0.38
N ASP A 25 -12.10 16.47 -0.36
CA ASP A 25 -12.95 17.62 -0.01
C ASP A 25 -14.05 17.84 -1.08
N ASP A 26 -13.86 17.27 -2.28
CA ASP A 26 -14.67 17.52 -3.49
C ASP A 26 -15.47 16.28 -3.98
N ALA A 27 -15.39 15.12 -3.32
CA ALA A 27 -16.15 13.96 -3.77
C ALA A 27 -17.45 13.84 -2.98
N ASP A 28 -18.57 13.89 -3.70
CA ASP A 28 -19.91 13.66 -3.18
C ASP A 28 -20.04 12.37 -2.35
N ASP A 29 -19.18 11.37 -2.60
CA ASP A 29 -19.23 10.08 -1.91
C ASP A 29 -17.84 9.53 -1.57
N ALA A 30 -17.35 9.90 -0.37
CA ALA A 30 -16.08 9.38 0.16
C ALA A 30 -16.07 7.83 0.22
N THR A 31 -17.22 7.17 0.31
CA THR A 31 -17.33 5.71 0.36
C THR A 31 -17.03 5.08 -0.99
N ALA A 32 -17.51 5.68 -2.09
CA ALA A 32 -17.22 5.21 -3.45
C ALA A 32 -15.75 5.38 -3.81
N VAL A 33 -15.13 6.51 -3.41
CA VAL A 33 -13.71 6.75 -3.62
C VAL A 33 -12.85 5.77 -2.83
N ASN A 34 -13.17 5.53 -1.56
CA ASN A 34 -12.42 4.56 -0.75
C ASN A 34 -12.69 3.09 -1.16
N GLY A 35 -13.82 2.80 -1.82
CA GLY A 35 -14.14 1.47 -2.36
C GLY A 35 -13.47 1.15 -3.71
N ALA A 36 -12.99 2.16 -4.44
CA ALA A 36 -12.33 2.01 -5.74
C ALA A 36 -10.79 2.03 -5.66
N ILE A 37 -10.22 1.90 -4.46
CA ILE A 37 -8.76 1.94 -4.27
C ILE A 37 -8.14 0.67 -4.85
N THR A 38 -7.23 0.85 -5.81
CA THR A 38 -6.39 -0.22 -6.34
C THR A 38 -4.98 -0.09 -5.79
N TYR A 39 -4.38 -1.20 -5.38
CA TYR A 39 -3.00 -1.26 -4.92
C TYR A 39 -2.13 -1.98 -5.96
N ALA A 40 -0.93 -1.47 -6.18
CA ALA A 40 0.07 -2.08 -7.03
C ALA A 40 1.44 -2.04 -6.35
N SER A 41 2.19 -3.13 -6.45
CA SER A 41 3.60 -3.16 -6.04
C SER A 41 4.50 -2.81 -7.23
N SER A 42 5.60 -2.13 -6.95
CA SER A 42 6.69 -1.94 -7.91
C SER A 42 7.52 -3.20 -8.09
N ASP A 43 7.53 -4.11 -7.11
CA ASP A 43 8.30 -5.35 -7.16
C ASP A 43 7.66 -6.44 -6.28
N ASP A 44 6.85 -7.30 -6.93
CA ASP A 44 6.17 -8.41 -6.28
C ASP A 44 7.13 -9.51 -5.79
N THR A 45 8.40 -9.51 -6.22
CA THR A 45 9.41 -10.45 -5.71
C THR A 45 9.92 -10.04 -4.32
N ILE A 46 9.80 -8.76 -3.97
CA ILE A 46 10.21 -8.19 -2.69
C ILE A 46 9.00 -8.04 -1.75
N ALA A 47 7.91 -7.43 -2.24
CA ALA A 47 6.68 -7.31 -1.49
C ALA A 47 5.46 -7.34 -2.41
N THR A 48 4.47 -8.15 -2.08
CA THR A 48 3.18 -8.19 -2.78
C THR A 48 2.14 -7.40 -2.00
N VAL A 49 1.10 -6.92 -2.69
CA VAL A 49 -0.04 -6.24 -2.05
C VAL A 49 -1.35 -6.82 -2.56
N ALA A 50 -2.25 -7.15 -1.64
CA ALA A 50 -3.59 -7.62 -1.97
C ALA A 50 -4.54 -6.43 -2.21
N ALA A 51 -5.69 -6.71 -2.85
CA ALA A 51 -6.71 -5.69 -3.16
C ALA A 51 -7.27 -5.00 -1.91
N ASP A 52 -7.20 -5.63 -0.73
CA ASP A 52 -7.63 -5.06 0.55
C ASP A 52 -6.55 -4.20 1.24
N GLY A 53 -5.41 -3.98 0.57
CA GLY A 53 -4.25 -3.27 1.09
C GLY A 53 -3.33 -4.11 1.99
N THR A 54 -3.49 -5.44 2.03
CA THR A 54 -2.57 -6.30 2.78
C THR A 54 -1.26 -6.49 2.02
N ILE A 55 -0.17 -5.96 2.57
CA ILE A 55 1.20 -6.14 2.05
C ILE A 55 1.80 -7.40 2.65
N THR A 56 2.42 -8.23 1.82
CA THR A 56 3.19 -9.40 2.26
C THR A 56 4.64 -9.25 1.82
N ALA A 57 5.56 -9.33 2.77
CA ALA A 57 6.99 -9.28 2.50
C ALA A 57 7.50 -10.64 2.02
N VAL A 58 8.08 -10.68 0.82
CA VAL A 58 8.51 -11.92 0.14
C VAL A 58 10.01 -12.11 0.21
N ALA A 59 10.80 -11.06 -0.02
CA ALA A 59 12.26 -11.13 -0.02
C ALA A 59 12.88 -9.84 0.50
N GLU A 60 14.13 -9.93 0.97
CA GLU A 60 14.90 -8.75 1.41
C GLU A 60 15.06 -7.76 0.25
N GLY A 61 14.80 -6.49 0.51
CA GLY A 61 14.88 -5.45 -0.49
C GLY A 61 13.99 -4.27 -0.17
N THR A 62 13.71 -3.46 -1.19
CA THR A 62 12.80 -2.32 -1.07
C THR A 62 11.80 -2.38 -2.21
N ALA A 63 10.51 -2.31 -1.88
CA ALA A 63 9.42 -2.23 -2.83
C ALA A 63 8.58 -0.98 -2.57
N ASN A 64 7.94 -0.46 -3.60
CA ASN A 64 7.05 0.69 -3.49
C ASN A 64 5.62 0.22 -3.79
N ILE A 65 4.72 0.41 -2.82
CA ILE A 65 3.30 0.11 -2.98
C ILE A 65 2.57 1.41 -3.32
N THR A 66 1.93 1.46 -4.48
CA THR A 66 1.13 2.61 -4.90
C THR A 66 -0.35 2.26 -4.79
N ALA A 67 -1.08 3.05 -4.01
CA ALA A 67 -2.54 3.05 -4.01
C ALA A 67 -3.03 4.15 -4.94
N THR A 68 -3.98 3.81 -5.81
CA THR A 68 -4.61 4.72 -6.76
C THR A 68 -6.12 4.65 -6.58
N SER A 69 -6.78 5.81 -6.64
CA SER A 69 -8.23 5.93 -6.57
C SER A 69 -8.69 7.12 -7.40
N GLY A 70 -9.14 6.86 -8.63
CA GLY A 70 -9.40 7.92 -9.60
C GLY A 70 -8.14 8.74 -9.85
N ASP A 71 -8.23 10.05 -9.68
CA ASP A 71 -7.11 10.99 -9.84
C ASP A 71 -6.16 11.05 -8.62
N PHE A 72 -6.51 10.40 -7.52
CA PHE A 72 -5.70 10.41 -6.31
C PHE A 72 -4.74 9.23 -6.28
N THR A 73 -3.48 9.49 -5.95
CA THR A 73 -2.47 8.46 -5.74
C THR A 73 -1.78 8.67 -4.38
N ALA A 74 -1.31 7.58 -3.79
CA ALA A 74 -0.44 7.58 -2.62
C ALA A 74 0.54 6.43 -2.71
N THR A 75 1.77 6.64 -2.22
CA THR A 75 2.82 5.63 -2.27
C THR A 75 3.35 5.33 -0.88
N VAL A 76 3.57 4.05 -0.61
CA VAL A 76 4.21 3.49 0.57
C VAL A 76 5.53 2.87 0.16
N LYS A 77 6.62 3.26 0.84
CA LYS A 77 7.91 2.57 0.68
C LYS A 77 7.99 1.42 1.67
N VAL A 78 8.03 0.18 1.18
CA VAL A 78 8.21 -1.03 1.96
C VAL A 78 9.69 -1.40 1.94
N THR A 79 10.30 -1.44 3.11
CA THR A 79 11.66 -1.96 3.29
C THR A 79 11.54 -3.31 3.98
N VAL A 80 11.98 -4.36 3.28
CA VAL A 80 11.99 -5.73 3.79
C VAL A 80 13.42 -6.08 4.21
N ALA A 81 13.60 -6.46 5.47
CA ALA A 81 14.85 -6.98 5.99
C ALA A 81 14.81 -8.51 6.10
N ALA A 82 15.98 -9.17 6.14
CA ALA A 82 16.07 -10.60 6.43
C ALA A 82 15.28 -10.98 7.69
N ALA A 83 14.58 -12.11 7.62
CA ALA A 83 14.04 -12.78 8.80
C ALA A 83 15.22 -13.14 9.72
N SER A 84 15.12 -12.76 11.00
CA SER A 84 16.16 -13.00 12.02
C SER A 84 15.85 -14.24 12.82
#